data_AF-A0A954NVP8-F1
#
_entry.id   AF-A0A954NVP8-F1
#
_cell.length_a   1.000
_cell.length_b   1.000
_cell.length_c   1.000
_cell.angle_alpha   90.00
_cell.angle_beta   90.00
_cell.angle_gamma   90.00
#
_symmetry.space_group_name_H-M   'P 1'
#
loop_
_entity.id
_entity.type
_entity.pdbx_description
1 polymer ?
#
loop_
_entity_poly.entity_id
_entity_poly.type
_entity_poly.pdbx_seq_one_letter_code
_entity_poly.pdbx_strand_id
1 'polypeptide(L)'
;LMMNWGRSWEIAPQNVTLLDPETGAVGLQLGLNDGLAVQESAAQQAGQDRLLPTIYLFGNSQDGTVSYLGAFRVTQVTPDQTAAQLIRPPLPGEVDQWQVLAANGVRVWNNIPNSWLSLNSKYQGQITEAQQTVQDEEGRLATLEVLNQKSQEQLARRMAELEGDNDPLPGANQDVIDGLVQTLRNEESTRNQQLQVLDQLRHEYHAKYNELIDLLQRNRNLEKQLPQPGTESEPSTDQATFGQLEAEATVR
;
A
#
# COMPACT_ATOMS: atom_id res chain seq x y z
N LEU A 1 -23.89 29.81 41.86
CA LEU A 1 -22.57 29.14 41.96
C LEU A 1 -21.52 30.13 41.47
N MET A 2 -20.78 30.77 42.38
CA MET A 2 -19.69 31.68 41.99
C MET A 2 -18.59 30.83 41.34
N MET A 3 -18.28 31.10 40.07
CA MET A 3 -17.09 30.54 39.41
C MET A 3 -15.86 31.12 40.12
N ASN A 4 -15.21 30.33 40.97
CA ASN A 4 -14.05 30.80 41.72
C ASN A 4 -12.82 30.75 40.81
N TRP A 5 -12.67 31.80 40.00
CA TRP A 5 -11.41 32.09 39.33
C TRP A 5 -10.35 32.45 40.37
N GLY A 6 -9.11 32.08 40.08
CA GLY A 6 -7.99 32.38 40.96
C GLY A 6 -7.54 33.84 40.93
N ARG A 7 -6.31 34.10 41.33
CA ARG A 7 -5.65 35.39 41.10
C ARG A 7 -5.22 35.48 39.64
N SER A 8 -5.38 36.67 39.06
CA SER A 8 -4.91 37.00 37.71
C SER A 8 -3.79 38.04 37.72
N TRP A 9 -2.93 37.97 36.72
CA TRP A 9 -1.92 38.98 36.40
C TRP A 9 -1.99 39.30 34.90
N GLU A 10 -1.75 40.56 34.55
CA GLU A 10 -1.61 40.98 33.16
C GLU A 10 -0.14 41.29 32.90
N ILE A 11 0.41 40.63 31.90
CA ILE A 11 1.81 40.75 31.52
C ILE A 11 1.86 41.44 30.16
N ALA A 12 2.60 42.54 30.11
CA ALA A 12 2.81 43.30 28.88
C ALA A 12 3.59 42.46 27.84
N PRO A 13 3.41 42.71 26.54
CA PRO A 13 4.05 41.93 25.47
C PRO A 13 5.56 41.76 25.65
N GLN A 14 6.26 42.84 26.00
CA GLN A 14 7.72 42.87 26.17
C GLN A 14 8.23 42.04 27.37
N ASN A 15 7.31 41.59 28.23
CA ASN A 15 7.59 40.84 29.45
C ASN A 15 7.28 39.35 29.32
N VAL A 16 6.94 38.90 28.10
CA VAL A 16 6.72 37.51 27.74
C VAL A 16 7.79 37.10 26.73
N THR A 17 8.54 36.05 27.04
CA THR A 17 9.58 35.52 26.17
C THR A 17 9.31 34.05 25.88
N LEU A 18 9.45 33.64 24.61
CA LEU A 18 9.48 32.22 24.27
C LEU A 18 10.90 31.72 24.49
N LEU A 19 11.08 30.78 25.41
CA LEU A 19 12.38 30.22 25.76
C LEU A 19 12.73 29.04 24.87
N ASP A 20 11.77 28.14 24.65
CA ASP A 20 11.93 26.96 23.82
C ASP A 20 10.61 26.63 23.08
N PRO A 21 10.59 26.72 21.74
CA PRO A 21 9.41 26.40 20.95
C PRO A 21 9.06 24.91 20.94
N GLU A 22 10.03 24.00 21.06
CA GLU A 22 9.75 22.55 20.96
C GLU A 22 9.01 22.03 22.19
N THR A 23 9.40 22.55 23.35
CA THR A 23 8.79 22.18 24.64
C THR A 23 7.68 23.12 25.09
N GLY A 24 7.45 24.21 24.34
CA GLY A 24 6.52 25.28 24.73
C GLY A 24 6.93 25.98 26.02
N ALA A 25 8.24 26.14 26.26
CA ALA A 25 8.73 26.84 27.44
C ALA A 25 8.66 28.35 27.24
N VAL A 26 8.10 29.04 28.22
CA VAL A 26 7.89 30.49 28.23
C VAL A 26 8.49 31.11 29.49
N GLY A 27 9.10 32.28 29.32
CA GLY A 27 9.54 33.18 30.37
C GLY A 27 8.51 34.28 30.56
N LEU A 28 8.19 34.55 31.82
CA LEU A 28 7.23 35.58 32.22
C LEU A 28 7.91 36.49 33.24
N GLN A 29 7.82 37.81 33.07
CA GLN A 29 8.21 38.76 34.13
C GLN A 29 7.12 38.85 35.20
N LEU A 30 6.95 37.73 35.89
CA LEU A 30 6.06 37.51 37.00
C LEU A 30 6.80 36.62 37.98
N GLY A 31 7.02 37.06 39.21
CA GLY A 31 7.81 36.32 40.20
C GLY A 31 7.16 36.20 41.58
N LEU A 32 7.97 35.81 42.57
CA LEU A 32 7.53 35.71 43.97
C LEU A 32 7.05 37.07 44.51
N ASN A 33 7.67 38.17 44.09
CA ASN A 33 7.31 39.53 44.53
C ASN A 33 5.90 39.92 44.06
N ASP A 34 5.48 39.44 42.89
CA ASP A 34 4.13 39.65 42.35
C ASP A 34 3.10 38.71 43.00
N GLY A 35 3.56 37.81 43.86
CA GLY A 35 2.74 36.87 44.61
C GLY A 35 2.43 35.58 43.87
N LEU A 36 3.20 35.22 42.84
CA LEU A 36 3.16 33.89 42.24
C LEU A 36 3.88 32.89 43.17
N ALA A 37 3.35 31.67 43.31
CA ALA A 37 3.97 30.58 44.07
C ALA A 37 4.31 30.88 45.55
N VAL A 38 3.75 31.92 46.16
CA VAL A 38 4.10 32.35 47.54
C VAL A 38 3.81 31.26 48.58
N GLN A 39 2.73 30.48 48.39
CA GLN A 39 2.38 29.41 49.32
C GLN A 39 3.32 28.20 49.16
N GLU A 40 3.75 27.94 47.93
CA GLU A 40 4.64 26.85 47.57
C GLU A 40 6.10 27.17 47.92
N SER A 41 6.54 28.42 47.76
CA SER A 41 7.88 28.88 48.13
C SER A 41 8.08 28.90 49.65
N ALA A 42 7.04 29.29 50.40
CA ALA A 42 7.06 29.21 51.87
C ALA A 42 7.15 27.75 52.36
N ALA A 43 6.54 26.80 51.63
CA ALA A 43 6.59 25.38 51.96
C ALA A 43 7.93 24.73 51.56
N GLN A 44 8.54 25.13 50.43
CA GLN A 44 9.89 24.70 50.03
C GLN A 44 10.95 25.15 51.05
N GLN A 45 10.83 26.37 51.58
CA GLN A 45 11.71 26.86 52.66
C GLN A 45 11.54 26.06 53.96
N ALA A 46 10.38 25.45 54.18
CA ALA A 46 10.11 24.57 55.33
C ALA A 46 10.58 23.11 55.11
N GLY A 47 11.32 22.82 54.03
CA GLY A 47 11.83 21.48 53.74
C GLY A 47 10.79 20.50 53.19
N GLN A 48 9.62 20.99 52.77
CA GLN A 48 8.63 20.18 52.04
C GLN A 48 8.85 20.36 50.53
N ASP A 49 9.17 19.26 49.85
CA ASP A 49 9.25 19.20 48.39
C ASP A 49 7.83 19.32 47.79
N ARG A 50 7.32 20.55 47.70
CA ARG A 50 6.09 20.83 46.96
C ARG A 50 6.42 21.15 45.51
N LEU A 51 5.63 20.55 44.63
CA LEU A 51 5.62 20.85 43.20
C LEU A 51 5.22 22.31 43.01
N LEU A 52 5.97 23.02 42.17
CA LEU A 52 5.64 24.38 41.73
C LEU A 52 4.25 24.39 41.05
N PRO A 53 3.50 25.50 41.15
CA PRO A 53 2.11 25.54 40.72
C PRO A 53 1.96 25.42 39.20
N THR A 54 0.75 25.06 38.76
CA THR A 54 0.33 25.18 37.36
C THR A 54 -0.33 26.53 37.16
N ILE A 55 0.06 27.23 36.09
CA ILE A 55 -0.55 28.50 35.66
C ILE A 55 -1.26 28.32 34.34
N TYR A 56 -2.24 29.18 34.07
CA TYR A 56 -3.06 29.16 32.87
C TYR A 56 -2.86 30.47 32.12
N LEU A 57 -2.39 30.37 30.88
CA LEU A 57 -2.03 31.53 30.06
C LEU A 57 -3.12 31.79 29.02
N PHE A 58 -3.45 33.06 28.86
CA PHE A 58 -4.45 33.55 27.94
C PHE A 58 -3.92 34.74 27.16
N GLY A 59 -3.80 34.61 25.85
CA GLY A 59 -3.24 35.65 24.98
C GLY A 59 -4.34 36.61 24.53
N ASN A 60 -3.97 37.88 24.42
CA ASN A 60 -4.89 38.90 23.93
C ASN A 60 -4.80 39.00 22.41
N SER A 61 -5.95 39.01 21.73
CA SER A 61 -6.03 39.33 20.32
C SER A 61 -6.10 40.85 20.11
N GLN A 62 -5.82 41.31 18.88
CA GLN A 62 -5.95 42.72 18.50
C GLN A 62 -7.38 43.24 18.66
N ASP A 63 -8.38 42.36 18.51
CA ASP A 63 -9.80 42.70 18.67
C ASP A 63 -10.26 42.79 20.14
N GLY A 64 -9.32 42.66 21.10
CA GLY A 64 -9.63 42.64 22.54
C GLY A 64 -10.26 41.33 23.03
N THR A 65 -10.36 40.32 22.17
CA THR A 65 -10.75 38.97 22.56
C THR A 65 -9.59 38.25 23.23
N VAL A 66 -9.90 37.32 24.13
CA VAL A 66 -8.89 36.59 24.91
C VAL A 66 -8.97 35.11 24.56
N SER A 67 -7.84 34.54 24.14
CA SER A 67 -7.73 33.15 23.71
C SER A 67 -6.90 32.36 24.71
N TYR A 68 -7.38 31.18 25.09
CA TYR A 68 -6.65 30.28 25.97
C TYR A 68 -5.44 29.67 25.24
N LEU A 69 -4.24 29.91 25.77
CA LEU A 69 -2.99 29.40 25.20
C LEU A 69 -2.66 28.01 25.75
N GLY A 70 -2.95 27.77 27.03
CA GLY A 70 -2.70 26.47 27.65
C GLY A 70 -2.45 26.51 29.14
N ALA A 71 -2.19 25.32 29.68
CA ALA A 71 -1.80 25.11 31.06
C ALA A 71 -0.30 24.83 31.11
N PHE A 72 0.41 25.60 31.91
CA PHE A 72 1.86 25.58 31.99
C PHE A 72 2.29 25.25 33.41
N ARG A 73 3.17 24.27 33.53
CA ARG A 73 3.81 23.93 34.80
C ARG A 73 4.96 24.91 35.02
N VAL A 74 4.96 25.58 36.17
CA VAL A 74 6.09 26.41 36.56
C VAL A 74 7.30 25.50 36.83
N THR A 75 8.41 25.76 36.14
CA THR A 75 9.66 24.98 36.26
C THR A 75 10.69 25.71 37.11
N GLN A 76 10.70 27.04 37.07
CA GLN A 76 11.56 27.88 37.88
C GLN A 76 10.85 29.18 38.22
N VAL A 77 10.98 29.62 39.47
CA VAL A 77 10.48 30.92 39.94
C VAL A 77 11.61 31.67 40.64
N THR A 78 11.78 32.93 40.26
CA THR A 78 12.70 33.89 40.87
C THR A 78 11.89 35.06 41.45
N PRO A 79 12.50 36.02 42.17
CA PRO A 79 11.76 37.16 42.72
C PRO A 79 10.93 37.93 41.70
N ASP A 80 11.42 38.09 40.47
CA ASP A 80 10.80 38.95 39.44
C ASP A 80 10.46 38.23 38.12
N GLN A 81 10.83 36.96 37.97
CA GLN A 81 10.64 36.19 36.74
C GLN A 81 10.31 34.73 37.00
N THR A 82 9.57 34.13 36.08
CA THR A 82 9.19 32.72 36.10
C THR A 82 9.44 32.08 34.74
N ALA A 83 9.98 30.87 34.76
CA ALA A 83 9.96 29.97 33.61
C ALA A 83 8.84 28.95 33.81
N ALA A 84 8.04 28.74 32.77
CA ALA A 84 6.97 27.75 32.76
C ALA A 84 6.98 26.97 31.46
N GLN A 85 6.60 25.70 31.53
CA GLN A 85 6.58 24.78 30.39
C GLN A 85 5.15 24.29 30.16
N LEU A 86 4.70 24.27 28.90
CA LEU A 86 3.40 23.70 28.57
C LEU A 86 3.31 22.24 29.06
N ILE A 87 2.19 21.87 29.70
CA ILE A 87 2.03 20.52 30.28
C ILE A 87 1.96 19.43 29.19
N ARG A 88 1.46 19.78 28.02
CA ARG A 88 1.41 18.91 26.84
C ARG A 88 2.43 19.40 25.80
N PRO A 89 2.85 18.56 24.85
CA PRO A 89 3.59 19.04 23.70
C PRO A 89 2.75 20.09 22.93
N PRO A 90 3.38 21.15 22.41
CA PRO A 90 2.73 22.10 21.51
C PRO A 90 2.18 21.40 20.27
N LEU A 91 1.00 21.82 19.80
CA LEU A 91 0.43 21.34 18.55
C LEU A 91 1.15 22.00 17.36
N PRO A 92 1.13 21.37 16.18
CA PRO A 92 1.69 21.98 14.97
C PRO A 92 1.09 23.37 14.72
N GLY A 93 1.96 24.39 14.57
CA GLY A 93 1.57 25.79 14.33
C GLY A 93 1.02 26.55 15.54
N GLU A 94 0.92 25.92 16.71
CA GLU A 94 0.39 26.57 17.92
C GLU A 94 1.33 27.64 18.48
N VAL A 95 2.64 27.37 18.46
CA VAL A 95 3.66 28.29 18.98
C VAL A 95 3.70 29.60 18.18
N ASP A 96 3.45 29.54 16.87
CA ASP A 96 3.37 30.74 16.03
C ASP A 96 2.17 31.60 16.43
N GLN A 97 1.03 30.98 16.71
CA GLN A 97 -0.16 31.68 17.21
C GLN A 97 0.09 32.31 18.58
N TRP A 98 0.85 31.65 19.44
CA TRP A 98 1.21 32.20 20.74
C TRP A 98 2.04 33.47 20.61
N GLN A 99 2.99 33.53 19.68
CA GLN A 99 3.78 34.75 19.45
C GLN A 99 2.89 35.91 19.01
N VAL A 100 1.93 35.63 18.12
CA VAL A 100 0.95 36.65 17.66
C VAL A 100 0.06 37.13 18.80
N LEU A 101 -0.40 36.23 19.67
CA LEU A 101 -1.27 36.59 20.79
C LEU A 101 -0.49 37.23 21.96
N ALA A 102 0.74 36.80 22.19
CA ALA A 102 1.63 37.39 23.19
C ALA A 102 2.08 38.81 22.80
N ALA A 103 2.09 39.15 21.50
CA ALA A 103 2.39 40.50 21.03
C ALA A 103 1.42 41.57 21.54
N ASN A 104 0.23 41.21 22.02
CA ASN A 104 -0.73 42.13 22.65
C ASN A 104 -0.84 41.93 24.18
N GLY A 105 0.09 41.17 24.76
CA GLY A 105 0.13 40.86 26.18
C GLY A 105 -0.64 39.59 26.53
N VAL A 106 -0.36 39.08 27.72
CA VAL A 106 -0.87 37.79 28.18
C VAL A 106 -1.43 37.93 29.58
N ARG A 107 -2.62 37.36 29.80
CA ARG A 107 -3.21 37.22 31.12
C ARG A 107 -2.89 35.86 31.71
N VAL A 108 -2.34 35.86 32.91
CA VAL A 108 -1.98 34.65 33.67
C VAL A 108 -2.99 34.45 34.79
N TRP A 109 -3.48 33.23 34.96
CA TRP A 109 -4.30 32.82 36.10
C TRP A 109 -3.60 31.70 36.87
N ASN A 110 -3.63 31.75 38.21
CA ASN A 110 -3.12 30.64 39.03
C ASN A 110 -4.13 29.49 39.17
N ASN A 111 -5.40 29.73 38.90
CA ASN A 111 -6.45 28.71 38.97
C ASN A 111 -7.61 29.07 38.05
N ILE A 112 -8.19 28.06 37.42
CA ILE A 112 -9.40 28.18 36.60
C ILE A 112 -10.51 27.28 37.16
N PRO A 113 -11.79 27.58 36.92
CA PRO A 113 -12.88 26.77 37.46
C PRO A 113 -12.83 25.31 36.98
N ASN A 114 -13.20 24.37 37.86
CA ASN A 114 -13.18 22.93 37.54
C ASN A 114 -13.99 22.57 36.29
N SER A 115 -15.10 23.28 36.01
CA SER A 115 -15.89 23.07 34.79
C SER A 115 -15.08 23.32 33.51
N TRP A 116 -14.19 24.32 33.52
CA TRP A 116 -13.29 24.62 32.41
C TRP A 116 -12.18 23.58 32.28
N LEU A 117 -11.65 23.07 33.40
CA LEU A 117 -10.68 21.97 33.37
C LEU A 117 -11.28 20.71 32.74
N SER A 118 -12.49 20.33 33.15
CA SER A 118 -13.20 19.18 32.56
C SER A 118 -13.47 19.38 31.06
N LEU A 119 -13.88 20.58 30.67
CA LEU A 119 -14.13 20.89 29.26
C LEU A 119 -12.85 20.86 28.41
N ASN A 120 -11.77 21.47 28.91
CA ASN A 120 -10.47 21.44 28.24
C ASN A 120 -9.94 20.01 28.14
N SER A 121 -10.03 19.21 29.21
CA SER A 121 -9.64 17.80 29.17
C SER A 121 -10.42 17.01 28.11
N LYS A 122 -11.72 17.27 27.95
CA LYS A 122 -12.53 16.66 26.89
C LYS A 122 -12.04 17.06 25.50
N TYR A 123 -11.78 18.34 25.25
CA TYR A 123 -11.26 18.78 23.95
C TYR A 123 -9.86 18.25 23.65
N GLN A 124 -8.99 18.15 24.65
CA GLN A 124 -7.68 17.52 24.51
C GLN A 124 -7.83 16.04 24.11
N GLY A 125 -8.73 15.30 24.74
CA GLY A 125 -9.05 13.92 24.35
C GLY A 125 -9.50 13.82 22.90
N GLN A 126 -10.40 14.70 22.46
CA GLN A 126 -10.87 14.74 21.06
C GLN A 126 -9.75 15.07 20.06
N ILE A 127 -8.83 15.97 20.42
CA ILE A 127 -7.66 16.29 19.60
C ILE A 127 -6.75 15.06 19.48
N THR A 128 -6.49 14.36 20.58
CA THR A 128 -5.68 13.13 20.56
C THR A 128 -6.33 12.04 19.70
N GLU A 129 -7.64 11.82 19.83
CA GLU A 129 -8.39 10.87 18.99
C GLU A 129 -8.31 11.26 17.50
N ALA A 130 -8.47 12.55 17.18
CA ALA A 130 -8.36 13.03 15.81
C ALA A 130 -6.95 12.87 15.24
N GLN A 131 -5.91 13.16 16.04
CA GLN A 131 -4.51 12.96 15.64
C GLN A 131 -4.20 11.50 15.37
N GLN A 132 -4.66 10.60 16.24
CA GLN A 132 -4.51 9.16 16.03
C GLN A 132 -5.21 8.72 14.73
N THR A 133 -6.42 9.23 14.47
CA THR A 133 -7.15 8.93 13.23
C THR A 133 -6.37 9.38 11.99
N VAL A 134 -5.78 10.58 12.01
CA VAL A 134 -4.96 11.07 10.90
C VAL A 134 -3.74 10.17 10.69
N GLN A 135 -3.03 9.82 11.78
CA GLN A 135 -1.88 8.93 11.72
C GLN A 135 -2.23 7.55 11.15
N ASP A 136 -3.39 7.00 11.55
CA ASP A 136 -3.88 5.71 11.04
C ASP A 136 -4.19 5.78 9.53
N GLU A 137 -4.82 6.86 9.06
CA GLU A 137 -5.11 7.07 7.64
C GLU A 137 -3.84 7.31 6.82
N GLU A 138 -2.85 8.04 7.34
CA GLU A 138 -1.53 8.19 6.70
C GLU A 138 -0.81 6.84 6.58
N GLY A 139 -0.82 6.03 7.64
CA GLY A 139 -0.26 4.68 7.60
C GLY A 139 -0.97 3.76 6.59
N ARG A 140 -2.30 3.91 6.48
CA ARG A 140 -3.09 3.20 5.47
C ARG A 140 -2.75 3.63 4.05
N LEU A 141 -2.61 4.93 3.81
CA LEU A 141 -2.22 5.47 2.51
C LEU A 141 -0.84 4.96 2.08
N ALA A 142 0.16 5.00 2.97
CA ALA A 142 1.48 4.46 2.69
C ALA A 142 1.44 2.96 2.33
N THR A 143 0.60 2.19 3.03
CA THR A 143 0.39 0.77 2.72
C THR A 143 -0.22 0.57 1.34
N LEU A 144 -1.26 1.35 0.99
CA LEU A 144 -1.91 1.29 -0.31
C LEU A 144 -0.96 1.67 -1.45
N GLU A 145 -0.08 2.65 -1.23
CA GLU A 145 0.94 3.05 -2.21
C GLU A 145 1.90 1.90 -2.52
N VAL A 146 2.41 1.23 -1.47
CA VAL A 146 3.27 0.04 -1.63
C VAL A 146 2.54 -1.10 -2.37
N LEU A 147 1.25 -1.35 -2.05
CA LEU A 147 0.46 -2.35 -2.76
C LEU A 147 0.25 -1.98 -4.23
N ASN A 148 -0.01 -0.70 -4.52
CA ASN A 148 -0.18 -0.21 -5.88
C ASN A 148 1.09 -0.41 -6.69
N GLN A 149 2.24 -0.03 -6.14
CA GLN A 149 3.54 -0.25 -6.77
C GLN A 149 3.79 -1.74 -7.06
N LYS A 150 3.57 -2.63 -6.09
CA LYS A 150 3.70 -4.08 -6.30
C LYS A 150 2.74 -4.62 -7.37
N SER A 151 1.52 -4.10 -7.41
CA SER A 151 0.54 -4.47 -8.45
C SER A 151 0.98 -4.02 -9.84
N GLN A 152 1.55 -2.81 -9.96
CA GLN A 152 2.09 -2.32 -11.22
C GLN A 152 3.31 -3.14 -11.66
N GLU A 153 4.20 -3.50 -10.74
CA GLU A 153 5.34 -4.38 -11.03
C GLU A 153 4.89 -5.77 -11.49
N GLN A 154 3.86 -6.35 -10.85
CA GLN A 154 3.31 -7.63 -11.29
C GLN A 154 2.64 -7.54 -12.66
N LEU A 155 1.91 -6.45 -12.92
CA LEU A 155 1.31 -6.22 -14.23
C LEU A 155 2.39 -6.09 -15.31
N ALA A 156 3.43 -5.29 -15.05
CA ALA A 156 4.56 -5.12 -15.95
C ALA A 156 5.27 -6.45 -16.26
N ARG A 157 5.49 -7.29 -15.24
CA ARG A 157 6.05 -8.64 -15.43
C ARG A 157 5.16 -9.52 -16.31
N ARG A 158 3.85 -9.54 -16.07
CA ARG A 158 2.92 -10.33 -16.91
C ARG A 158 2.86 -9.81 -18.34
N MET A 159 2.90 -8.49 -18.53
CA MET A 159 2.96 -7.89 -19.86
C MET A 159 4.25 -8.29 -20.57
N ALA A 160 5.39 -8.26 -19.89
CA ALA A 160 6.67 -8.71 -20.43
C ALA A 160 6.66 -10.22 -20.74
N GLU A 161 6.08 -11.07 -19.90
CA GLU A 161 5.92 -12.50 -20.18
C GLU A 161 5.04 -12.78 -21.41
N LEU A 162 3.97 -11.99 -21.60
CA LEU A 162 3.03 -12.16 -22.71
C LEU A 162 3.58 -11.63 -24.05
N GLU A 163 4.10 -10.40 -24.04
CA GLU A 163 4.50 -9.67 -25.25
C GLU A 163 5.99 -9.84 -25.58
N GLY A 164 6.78 -10.36 -24.64
CA GLY A 164 8.24 -10.43 -24.72
C GLY A 164 8.88 -9.25 -23.97
N ASP A 165 10.00 -9.51 -23.31
CA ASP A 165 10.80 -8.49 -22.66
C ASP A 165 11.86 -7.95 -23.64
N ASN A 166 11.87 -6.64 -23.89
CA ASN A 166 12.86 -5.98 -24.74
C ASN A 166 14.21 -5.75 -24.02
N ASP A 167 14.26 -5.94 -22.69
CA ASP A 167 15.49 -5.87 -21.88
C ASP A 167 15.60 -7.05 -20.90
N PRO A 168 15.70 -8.29 -21.42
CA PRO A 168 15.71 -9.48 -20.59
C PRO A 168 17.02 -9.60 -19.81
N LEU A 169 16.94 -10.08 -18.57
CA LEU A 169 18.11 -10.38 -17.75
C LEU A 169 19.04 -11.39 -18.46
N PRO A 170 20.38 -11.31 -18.26
CA PRO A 170 21.32 -12.22 -18.90
C PRO A 170 21.00 -13.69 -18.54
N GLY A 171 20.70 -14.50 -19.55
CA GLY A 171 20.33 -15.92 -19.38
C GLY A 171 18.83 -16.19 -19.27
N ALA A 172 17.97 -15.21 -19.56
CA ALA A 172 16.53 -15.45 -19.71
C ALA A 172 16.25 -16.50 -20.79
N ASN A 173 15.24 -17.35 -20.56
CA ASN A 173 14.77 -18.32 -21.55
C ASN A 173 14.22 -17.61 -22.79
N GLN A 174 14.38 -18.24 -23.96
CA GLN A 174 13.92 -17.70 -25.25
C GLN A 174 12.42 -17.32 -25.23
N ASP A 175 11.60 -18.07 -24.49
CA ASP A 175 10.16 -17.81 -24.36
C ASP A 175 9.83 -16.50 -23.64
N VAL A 176 10.72 -16.03 -22.76
CA VAL A 176 10.59 -14.74 -22.05
C VAL A 176 11.05 -13.59 -22.95
N ILE A 177 12.01 -13.86 -23.83
CA ILE A 177 12.55 -12.88 -24.79
C ILE A 177 11.56 -12.65 -25.94
N ASP A 178 11.07 -13.73 -26.54
CA ASP A 178 10.15 -13.67 -27.68
C ASP A 178 8.71 -13.37 -27.24
N GLY A 179 8.39 -13.67 -25.98
CA GLY A 179 7.04 -13.59 -25.42
C GLY A 179 6.19 -14.80 -25.77
N LEU A 180 5.32 -15.19 -24.85
CA LEU A 180 4.45 -16.37 -25.00
C LEU A 180 3.55 -16.30 -26.24
N VAL A 181 3.14 -15.09 -26.65
CA VAL A 181 2.31 -14.93 -27.86
C VAL A 181 3.09 -15.30 -29.12
N GLN A 182 4.37 -14.93 -29.21
CA GLN A 182 5.16 -15.21 -30.39
C GLN A 182 5.62 -16.67 -30.43
N THR A 183 5.95 -17.27 -29.28
CA THR A 183 6.26 -18.71 -29.22
C THR A 183 5.08 -19.55 -29.66
N LEU A 184 3.86 -19.25 -29.20
CA LEU A 184 2.64 -19.94 -29.64
C LEU A 184 2.41 -19.81 -31.15
N ARG A 185 2.64 -18.62 -31.74
CA ARG A 185 2.54 -18.43 -33.19
C ARG A 185 3.54 -19.28 -33.96
N ASN A 186 4.76 -19.39 -33.45
CA ASN A 186 5.81 -20.21 -34.07
C ASN A 186 5.43 -21.69 -34.01
N GLU A 187 5.00 -22.19 -32.84
CA GLU A 187 4.55 -23.57 -32.68
C GLU A 187 3.35 -23.92 -33.57
N GLU A 188 2.39 -23.01 -33.69
CA GLU A 188 1.22 -23.19 -34.56
C GLU A 188 1.61 -23.24 -36.04
N SER A 189 2.55 -22.39 -36.46
CA SER A 189 3.13 -22.45 -37.81
C SER A 189 3.81 -23.79 -38.09
N THR A 190 4.64 -24.28 -37.16
CA THR A 190 5.29 -25.59 -37.27
C THR A 190 4.26 -26.72 -37.35
N ARG A 191 3.23 -26.69 -36.49
CA ARG A 191 2.13 -27.66 -36.53
C ARG A 191 1.45 -27.67 -37.91
N ASN A 192 1.15 -26.49 -38.45
CA ASN A 192 0.50 -26.37 -39.76
C ASN A 192 1.36 -26.94 -40.89
N GLN A 193 2.68 -26.71 -40.87
CA GLN A 193 3.60 -27.32 -41.84
C GLN A 193 3.62 -28.85 -41.73
N GLN A 194 3.66 -29.39 -40.52
CA GLN A 194 3.63 -30.84 -40.31
C GLN A 194 2.33 -31.47 -40.79
N LEU A 195 1.20 -30.79 -40.58
CA LEU A 195 -0.11 -31.23 -41.10
C LEU A 195 -0.13 -31.25 -42.63
N GLN A 196 0.45 -30.24 -43.29
CA GLN A 196 0.56 -30.23 -44.75
C GLN A 196 1.41 -31.40 -45.28
N VAL A 197 2.53 -31.69 -44.63
CA VAL A 197 3.40 -32.83 -44.99
C VAL A 197 2.65 -34.16 -44.79
N LEU A 198 1.92 -34.30 -43.68
CA LEU A 198 1.11 -35.49 -43.41
C LEU A 198 0.03 -35.69 -44.48
N ASP A 199 -0.66 -34.62 -44.88
CA ASP A 199 -1.68 -34.67 -45.92
C ASP A 199 -1.07 -35.04 -47.27
N GLN A 200 0.10 -34.49 -47.63
CA GLN A 200 0.81 -34.89 -48.84
C GLN A 200 1.18 -36.37 -48.80
N LEU A 201 1.71 -36.85 -47.68
CA LEU A 201 2.08 -38.25 -47.50
C LEU A 201 0.86 -39.18 -47.61
N ARG A 202 -0.30 -38.76 -47.09
CA ARG A 202 -1.58 -39.49 -47.27
C ARG A 202 -1.96 -39.59 -48.75
N HIS A 203 -1.85 -38.49 -49.50
CA HIS A 203 -2.15 -38.50 -50.94
C HIS A 203 -1.19 -39.41 -51.70
N GLU A 204 0.11 -39.35 -51.41
CA GLU A 204 1.13 -40.21 -52.02
C GLU A 204 0.89 -41.69 -51.69
N TYR A 205 0.57 -42.00 -50.43
CA TYR A 205 0.24 -43.36 -49.99
C TYR A 205 -1.00 -43.89 -50.73
N HIS A 206 -2.07 -43.10 -50.82
CA HIS A 206 -3.27 -43.47 -51.58
C HIS A 206 -2.98 -43.69 -53.06
N ALA A 207 -2.17 -42.83 -53.68
CA ALA A 207 -1.78 -42.99 -55.08
C ALA A 207 -1.00 -44.30 -55.30
N LYS A 208 -0.03 -44.61 -54.43
CA LYS A 208 0.75 -45.85 -54.49
C LYS A 208 -0.07 -47.09 -54.22
N TYR A 209 -1.03 -47.01 -53.30
CA TYR A 209 -1.97 -48.08 -53.02
C TYR A 209 -2.86 -48.38 -54.24
N ASN A 210 -3.38 -47.34 -54.89
CA ASN A 210 -4.17 -47.49 -56.12
C ASN A 210 -3.32 -48.07 -57.28
N GLU A 211 -2.08 -47.60 -57.44
CA GLU A 211 -1.13 -48.15 -58.43
C GLU A 211 -0.87 -49.66 -58.20
N LEU A 212 -0.72 -50.08 -56.94
CA LEU A 212 -0.56 -51.49 -56.58
C LEU A 212 -1.81 -52.31 -56.93
N ILE A 213 -3.01 -51.80 -56.63
CA ILE A 213 -4.27 -52.45 -56.99
C ILE A 213 -4.35 -52.64 -58.51
N ASP A 214 -4.05 -51.60 -59.28
CA ASP A 214 -4.05 -51.65 -60.74
C ASP A 214 -3.05 -52.69 -61.27
N LEU A 215 -1.83 -52.74 -60.72
CA LEU A 215 -0.83 -53.74 -61.09
C LEU A 215 -1.28 -55.16 -60.76
N LEU A 216 -1.88 -55.38 -59.59
CA LEU A 216 -2.44 -56.68 -59.21
C LEU A 216 -3.57 -57.11 -60.16
N GLN A 217 -4.45 -56.18 -60.54
CA GLN A 217 -5.50 -56.45 -61.53
C GLN A 217 -4.91 -56.78 -62.91
N ARG A 218 -3.91 -56.03 -63.37
CA ARG A 218 -3.20 -56.32 -64.63
C ARG A 218 -2.51 -57.68 -64.61
N ASN A 219 -1.81 -58.02 -63.53
CA ASN A 219 -1.18 -59.33 -63.37
C ASN A 219 -2.22 -60.46 -63.38
N ARG A 220 -3.34 -60.33 -62.66
CA ARG A 220 -4.46 -61.29 -62.73
C ARG A 220 -5.02 -61.44 -64.15
N ASN A 221 -5.08 -60.36 -64.92
CA ASN A 221 -5.53 -60.41 -66.31
C ASN A 221 -4.51 -61.07 -67.23
N LEU A 222 -3.21 -60.85 -67.02
CA LEU A 222 -2.13 -61.51 -67.75
C LEU A 222 -2.03 -63.00 -67.42
N GLU A 223 -2.20 -63.38 -66.14
CA GLU A 223 -2.29 -64.79 -65.72
C GLU A 223 -3.41 -65.53 -66.46
N LYS A 224 -4.55 -64.88 -66.70
CA LYS A 224 -5.65 -65.45 -67.50
C LYS A 224 -5.33 -65.56 -68.99
N GLN A 225 -4.34 -64.81 -69.50
CA GLN A 225 -3.94 -64.80 -70.91
C GLN A 225 -2.75 -65.73 -71.20
N LEU A 226 -2.03 -66.19 -70.17
CA LEU A 226 -1.02 -67.21 -70.33
C LEU A 226 -1.70 -68.54 -70.74
N PRO A 227 -1.08 -69.35 -71.62
CA PRO A 227 -1.62 -70.64 -71.99
C PRO A 227 -1.75 -71.47 -70.73
N GLN A 228 -2.98 -71.80 -70.35
CA GLN A 228 -3.19 -72.72 -69.25
C GLN A 228 -2.53 -74.05 -69.64
N PRO A 229 -1.66 -74.64 -68.80
CA PRO A 229 -1.25 -76.02 -69.00
C PRO A 229 -2.54 -76.84 -69.11
N GLY A 230 -2.59 -77.69 -70.14
CA GLY A 230 -3.81 -78.29 -70.66
C GLY A 230 -4.79 -78.73 -69.58
N THR A 231 -6.05 -78.40 -69.79
CA THR A 231 -7.17 -79.11 -69.20
C THR A 231 -7.07 -80.59 -69.55
N GLU A 232 -6.39 -81.37 -68.71
CA GLU A 232 -6.79 -82.73 -68.42
C GLU A 232 -7.80 -82.71 -67.27
N SER A 233 -8.79 -83.56 -67.45
CA SER A 233 -10.10 -83.57 -66.83
C SER A 233 -10.10 -84.10 -65.38
N GLU A 234 -11.11 -83.65 -64.62
CA GLU A 234 -11.77 -84.27 -63.45
C GLU A 234 -11.10 -84.19 -62.05
N PRO A 235 -11.88 -84.33 -60.95
CA PRO A 235 -13.12 -83.64 -60.61
C PRO A 235 -13.07 -82.99 -59.20
N SER A 236 -14.13 -82.24 -58.88
CA SER A 236 -14.40 -81.50 -57.64
C SER A 236 -14.11 -82.21 -56.31
N THR A 237 -13.48 -81.51 -55.36
CA THR A 237 -13.76 -81.66 -53.91
C THR A 237 -13.46 -80.37 -53.12
N ASP A 238 -14.53 -79.80 -52.58
CA ASP A 238 -14.71 -78.98 -51.36
C ASP A 238 -13.74 -77.90 -50.85
N GLN A 239 -14.36 -76.72 -50.62
CA GLN A 239 -14.39 -75.86 -49.42
C GLN A 239 -13.09 -75.40 -48.71
N ALA A 240 -12.92 -74.07 -48.65
CA ALA A 240 -12.79 -73.24 -47.43
C ALA A 240 -12.40 -71.80 -47.85
N THR A 241 -13.29 -70.80 -47.81
CA THR A 241 -13.63 -69.93 -46.66
C THR A 241 -12.42 -69.24 -46.01
N PHE A 242 -12.21 -67.97 -46.34
CA PHE A 242 -11.65 -66.88 -45.48
C PHE A 242 -11.85 -65.59 -46.31
N GLY A 243 -12.58 -64.56 -45.91
CA GLY A 243 -12.90 -64.06 -44.58
C GLY A 243 -12.64 -62.55 -44.65
N GLN A 244 -13.72 -61.76 -44.59
CA GLN A 244 -13.73 -60.30 -44.57
C GLN A 244 -12.71 -59.75 -43.56
N LEU A 245 -11.99 -58.70 -43.95
CA LEU A 245 -11.54 -57.66 -43.03
C LEU A 245 -11.76 -56.29 -43.69
N GLU A 246 -12.97 -55.79 -43.52
CA GLU A 246 -13.24 -54.36 -43.46
C GLU A 246 -12.54 -53.81 -42.22
N ALA A 247 -11.77 -52.73 -42.40
CA ALA A 247 -11.36 -51.87 -41.31
C ALA A 247 -11.75 -50.44 -41.70
N GLU A 248 -12.98 -50.07 -41.34
CA GLU A 248 -13.36 -48.69 -41.11
C GLU A 248 -12.50 -48.13 -39.97
N ALA A 249 -11.61 -47.20 -40.30
CA ALA A 249 -10.98 -46.32 -39.33
C ALA A 249 -11.64 -44.94 -39.45
N THR A 250 -12.74 -44.75 -38.72
CA THR A 250 -13.33 -43.44 -38.44
C THR A 250 -12.44 -42.72 -37.43
N VAL A 251 -11.88 -41.58 -37.85
CA VAL A 251 -11.04 -40.69 -37.03
C VAL A 251 -11.94 -39.79 -36.18
N ARG A 252 -11.63 -39.69 -34.88
CA ARG A 252 -11.91 -38.54 -34.02
C ARG A 252 -10.75 -37.56 -34.13
#